data_AF-A0A239H1Z8-F1
#
_entry.id   AF-A0A239H1Z8-F1
#
_cell.length_a   1.000
_cell.length_b   1.000
_cell.length_c   1.000
_cell.angle_alpha   90.00
_cell.angle_beta   90.00
_cell.angle_gamma   90.00
#
_symmetry.space_group_name_H-M   'P 1'
#
loop_
_entity.id
_entity.type
_entity.pdbx_description
1 polymer ?
#
loop_
_entity_poly.entity_id
_entity_poly.type
_entity_poly.pdbx_seq_one_letter_code
_entity_poly.pdbx_strand_id
1 'polypeptide(L)'
;MSTTLTPSAAASAASSAVRPAARERGASAATLVALEIRKSLSTRSGKTLALASALLAPGITAVMAATSDDELGSAAGPIGALGLVTVLVLLAVGVLSTAGEWTHRTVQTTFLVVPQRGRVLAAKAVAVALLGAVLAAVAASATAGVLAVAPVGDLSWDGVPQALGVVVAAGAAFAVIGAGVGAAVANSPAALTGLYLTVLGVMPVLRLAQPGIAEKLDPADAVLGLAAGHGGTTQVLVLTGWVVVSLVAGAVVTSRRAVA
;
A
#
# COMPACT_ATOMS: atom_id res chain seq x y z
N MET A 1 19.25 -54.38 64.81
CA MET A 1 18.36 -53.37 64.20
C MET A 1 18.72 -53.28 62.73
N SER A 2 17.97 -53.96 61.87
CA SER A 2 18.15 -53.92 60.42
C SER A 2 16.90 -53.31 59.80
N THR A 3 17.06 -52.17 59.14
CA THR A 3 15.96 -51.41 58.53
C THR A 3 15.88 -51.78 57.05
N THR A 4 14.84 -52.53 56.68
CA THR A 4 14.56 -52.89 55.29
C THR A 4 13.74 -51.77 54.64
N LEU A 5 14.27 -51.10 53.61
CA LEU A 5 13.53 -50.13 52.81
C LEU A 5 13.10 -50.79 51.50
N THR A 6 11.80 -50.99 51.32
CA THR A 6 11.18 -51.36 50.04
C THR A 6 11.11 -50.13 49.12
N PRO A 7 11.59 -50.20 47.85
CA PRO A 7 11.41 -49.12 46.91
C PRO A 7 9.97 -49.11 46.38
N SER A 8 9.26 -48.00 46.59
CA SER A 8 7.96 -47.71 45.99
C SER A 8 8.16 -47.37 44.51
N ALA A 9 7.71 -48.25 43.61
CA ALA A 9 7.71 -48.01 42.18
C ALA A 9 6.55 -47.04 41.83
N ALA A 10 6.84 -45.75 41.81
CA ALA A 10 5.95 -44.78 41.20
C ALA A 10 5.94 -44.98 39.68
N ALA A 11 4.92 -45.67 39.17
CA ALA A 11 4.66 -45.74 37.73
C ALA A 11 4.38 -44.33 37.20
N SER A 12 5.36 -43.74 36.53
CA SER A 12 5.18 -42.52 35.75
C SER A 12 4.30 -42.86 34.55
N ALA A 13 3.00 -42.59 34.66
CA ALA A 13 2.10 -42.57 33.52
C ALA A 13 2.47 -41.35 32.65
N ALA A 14 3.42 -41.54 31.75
CA ALA A 14 3.72 -40.58 30.70
C ALA A 14 2.49 -40.47 29.80
N SER A 15 1.64 -39.47 30.07
CA SER A 15 0.59 -39.03 29.15
C SER A 15 1.27 -38.71 27.82
N SER A 16 1.05 -39.56 26.81
CA SER A 16 1.49 -39.29 25.45
C SER A 16 0.69 -38.08 24.95
N ALA A 17 1.24 -36.89 25.08
CA ALA A 17 0.65 -35.69 24.51
C ALA A 17 0.51 -35.92 23.00
N VAL A 18 -0.73 -36.08 22.54
CA VAL A 18 -1.07 -36.16 21.12
C VAL A 18 -0.60 -34.85 20.51
N ARG A 19 0.55 -34.86 19.83
CA ARG A 19 1.01 -33.73 19.04
C ARG A 19 -0.05 -33.49 17.97
N PRO A 20 -0.71 -32.33 17.92
CA PRO A 20 -1.70 -32.07 16.90
C PRO A 20 -1.04 -32.29 15.54
N ALA A 21 -1.68 -33.08 14.67
CA ALA A 21 -1.18 -33.35 13.33
C ALA A 21 -0.86 -32.01 12.66
N ALA A 22 0.42 -31.79 12.36
CA ALA A 22 0.83 -30.61 11.62
C ALA A 22 0.04 -30.60 10.31
N ARG A 23 -0.78 -29.57 10.08
CA ARG A 23 -1.53 -29.43 8.82
C ARG A 23 -0.53 -29.48 7.67
N GLU A 24 -0.53 -30.58 6.93
CA GLU A 24 0.41 -30.82 5.81
C GLU A 24 0.20 -29.85 4.64
N ARG A 25 -0.96 -29.18 4.57
CA ARG A 25 -1.24 -28.16 3.56
C ARG A 25 -0.85 -26.79 4.08
N GLY A 26 0.25 -26.23 3.55
CA GLY A 26 0.62 -24.85 3.78
C GLY A 26 -0.53 -23.87 3.44
N ALA A 27 -0.55 -22.71 4.09
CA ALA A 27 -1.62 -21.73 3.92
C ALA A 27 -1.89 -21.39 2.44
N SER A 28 -3.16 -21.24 2.07
CA SER A 28 -3.58 -20.87 0.72
C SER A 28 -3.17 -19.42 0.40
N ALA A 29 -3.03 -19.07 -0.89
CA ALA A 29 -2.70 -17.70 -1.30
C ALA A 29 -3.73 -16.67 -0.78
N ALA A 30 -5.02 -17.00 -0.85
CA ALA A 30 -6.09 -16.14 -0.32
C ALA A 30 -5.97 -15.93 1.20
N THR A 31 -5.61 -16.98 1.95
CA THR A 31 -5.38 -16.89 3.40
C THR A 31 -4.21 -15.97 3.72
N LEU A 32 -3.12 -16.05 2.95
CA LEU A 32 -1.97 -15.16 3.12
C LEU A 32 -2.32 -13.70 2.80
N VAL A 33 -3.04 -13.45 1.70
CA VAL A 33 -3.50 -12.10 1.34
C VAL A 33 -4.42 -11.53 2.44
N ALA A 34 -5.39 -12.30 2.92
CA ALA A 34 -6.29 -11.87 3.99
C ALA A 34 -5.54 -11.57 5.30
N LEU A 35 -4.49 -12.33 5.61
CA LEU A 35 -3.62 -12.09 6.76
C LEU A 35 -2.86 -10.77 6.61
N GLU A 36 -2.27 -10.51 5.45
CA GLU A 36 -1.51 -9.28 5.18
C GLU A 36 -2.40 -8.03 5.21
N ILE A 37 -3.64 -8.12 4.71
CA ILE A 37 -4.63 -7.03 4.85
C ILE A 37 -4.94 -6.78 6.32
N ARG A 38 -5.24 -7.84 7.09
CA ARG A 38 -5.53 -7.72 8.53
C ARG A 38 -4.34 -7.13 9.28
N LYS A 39 -3.12 -7.51 8.92
CA LYS A 39 -1.88 -6.99 9.52
C LYS A 39 -1.70 -5.51 9.24
N SER A 40 -1.93 -5.09 8.00
CA SER A 40 -1.83 -3.69 7.59
C SER A 40 -2.81 -2.80 8.36
N LEU A 41 -3.98 -3.33 8.75
CA LEU A 41 -5.04 -2.60 9.45
C LEU A 41 -5.11 -2.87 10.97
N SER A 42 -4.23 -3.71 11.53
CA SER A 42 -4.25 -4.02 12.97
C SER A 42 -3.45 -3.03 13.82
N THR A 43 -2.58 -2.23 13.20
CA THR A 43 -1.72 -1.25 13.89
C THR A 43 -2.39 0.13 13.98
N ARG A 44 -1.99 0.95 14.97
CA ARG A 44 -2.44 2.35 15.07
C ARG A 44 -2.10 3.12 13.80
N SER A 45 -0.85 3.03 13.35
CA SER A 45 -0.38 3.72 12.13
C SER A 45 -1.13 3.27 10.89
N GLY A 46 -1.37 1.96 10.73
CA GLY A 46 -2.12 1.41 9.60
C GLY A 46 -3.58 1.90 9.56
N LYS A 47 -4.27 1.91 10.70
CA LYS A 47 -5.63 2.46 10.82
C LYS A 47 -5.65 3.97 10.53
N THR A 48 -4.70 4.72 11.07
CA THR A 48 -4.60 6.17 10.82
C THR A 48 -4.33 6.47 9.35
N LEU A 49 -3.44 5.71 8.69
CA LEU A 49 -3.19 5.87 7.25
C LEU A 49 -4.40 5.48 6.41
N ALA A 50 -5.13 4.42 6.76
CA ALA A 50 -6.35 4.04 6.05
C ALA A 50 -7.43 5.13 6.16
N LEU A 51 -7.64 5.68 7.37
CA LEU A 51 -8.54 6.81 7.59
C LEU A 51 -8.07 8.05 6.82
N ALA A 52 -6.78 8.39 6.88
CA ALA A 52 -6.23 9.53 6.15
C ALA A 52 -6.39 9.36 4.63
N SER A 53 -6.15 8.16 4.09
CA SER A 53 -6.31 7.86 2.66
C SER A 53 -7.76 8.09 2.21
N ALA A 54 -8.73 7.66 3.04
CA ALA A 54 -10.15 7.76 2.75
C ALA A 54 -10.72 9.18 2.92
N LEU A 55 -10.18 9.97 3.86
CA LEU A 55 -10.79 11.24 4.28
C LEU A 55 -10.09 12.51 3.78
N LEU A 56 -8.79 12.47 3.48
CA LEU A 56 -8.06 13.70 3.14
C LEU A 56 -8.57 14.33 1.84
N ALA A 57 -8.68 13.56 0.76
CA ALA A 57 -9.18 14.06 -0.52
C ALA A 57 -10.61 14.66 -0.43
N PRO A 58 -11.63 13.94 0.08
CA PRO A 58 -12.97 14.52 0.22
C PRO A 58 -13.01 15.67 1.24
N GLY A 59 -12.20 15.62 2.30
CA GLY A 59 -12.11 16.69 3.28
C GLY A 59 -11.54 17.98 2.69
N ILE A 60 -10.45 17.88 1.92
CA ILE A 60 -9.89 19.03 1.19
C ILE A 60 -10.91 19.57 0.18
N THR A 61 -11.59 18.68 -0.55
CA THR A 61 -12.66 19.06 -1.49
C THR A 61 -13.75 19.87 -0.79
N ALA A 62 -14.21 19.40 0.37
CA ALA A 62 -15.27 20.06 1.13
C ALA A 62 -14.85 21.43 1.63
N VAL A 63 -13.60 21.57 2.10
CA VAL A 63 -13.05 22.86 2.49
C VAL A 63 -12.97 23.80 1.30
N MET A 64 -12.40 23.37 0.17
CA MET A 64 -12.31 24.20 -1.03
C MET A 64 -13.67 24.66 -1.52
N ALA A 65 -14.64 23.74 -1.62
CA ALA A 65 -16.01 24.05 -2.02
C ALA A 65 -16.73 25.03 -1.08
N ALA A 66 -16.32 25.09 0.19
CA ALA A 66 -16.91 25.98 1.18
C ALA A 66 -16.21 27.37 1.24
N THR A 67 -14.99 27.48 0.73
CA THR A 67 -14.17 28.71 0.84
C THR A 67 -13.92 29.42 -0.48
N SER A 68 -14.14 28.74 -1.60
CA SER A 68 -13.90 29.27 -2.95
C SER A 68 -15.21 29.75 -3.57
N ASP A 69 -15.18 30.93 -4.19
CA ASP A 69 -16.29 31.46 -5.01
C ASP A 69 -16.21 30.99 -6.48
N ASP A 70 -15.21 30.15 -6.80
CA ASP A 70 -14.97 29.65 -8.15
C ASP A 70 -16.00 28.59 -8.53
N GLU A 71 -16.69 28.81 -9.65
CA GLU A 71 -17.51 27.76 -10.28
C GLU A 71 -16.60 26.68 -10.88
N LEU A 72 -16.92 25.42 -10.58
CA LEU A 72 -16.19 24.29 -11.12
C LEU A 72 -16.87 23.86 -12.43
N GLY A 73 -16.17 23.97 -13.55
CA GLY A 73 -16.70 23.52 -14.85
C GLY A 73 -16.77 21.98 -15.02
N SER A 74 -16.06 21.21 -14.19
CA SER A 74 -16.02 19.74 -14.26
C SER A 74 -15.67 19.11 -12.91
N ALA A 75 -16.33 17.99 -12.58
CA ALA A 75 -16.02 17.19 -11.40
C ALA A 75 -14.79 16.29 -11.57
N ALA A 76 -14.43 15.92 -12.82
CA ALA A 76 -13.35 14.98 -13.09
C ALA A 76 -11.97 15.52 -12.69
N GLY A 77 -11.73 16.82 -12.94
CA GLY A 77 -10.47 17.50 -12.60
C GLY A 77 -10.15 17.40 -11.11
N PRO A 78 -11.03 17.90 -10.20
CA PRO A 78 -10.85 17.78 -8.76
C PRO A 78 -10.70 16.34 -8.26
N ILE A 79 -11.47 15.38 -8.80
CA ILE A 79 -11.36 13.96 -8.43
C ILE A 79 -9.97 13.42 -8.77
N GLY A 80 -9.46 13.70 -9.97
CA GLY A 80 -8.12 13.28 -10.38
C GLY A 80 -7.01 13.95 -9.57
N ALA A 81 -7.10 15.27 -9.39
CA ALA A 81 -6.11 16.07 -8.68
C ALA A 81 -6.03 15.69 -7.18
N LEU A 82 -7.17 15.61 -6.49
CA LEU A 82 -7.19 15.22 -5.08
C LEU A 82 -6.97 13.70 -4.90
N GLY A 83 -7.20 12.91 -5.94
CA GLY A 83 -6.74 11.53 -6.01
C GLY A 83 -5.22 11.38 -5.78
N LEU A 84 -4.39 12.37 -6.20
CA LEU A 84 -2.96 12.35 -5.89
C LEU A 84 -2.68 12.37 -4.38
N VAL A 85 -3.46 13.14 -3.61
CA VAL A 85 -3.32 13.18 -2.15
C VAL A 85 -3.55 11.79 -1.58
N THR A 86 -4.60 11.10 -2.03
CA THR A 86 -4.90 9.73 -1.58
C THR A 86 -3.79 8.75 -1.95
N VAL A 87 -3.31 8.72 -3.20
CA VAL A 87 -2.30 7.73 -3.62
C VAL A 87 -0.94 7.96 -2.95
N LEU A 88 -0.59 9.20 -2.59
CA LEU A 88 0.60 9.50 -1.78
C LEU A 88 0.50 8.93 -0.37
N VAL A 89 -0.69 8.94 0.26
CA VAL A 89 -0.88 8.26 1.55
C VAL A 89 -0.80 6.74 1.39
N LEU A 90 -1.36 6.20 0.29
CA LEU A 90 -1.30 4.77 -0.01
C LEU A 90 0.13 4.29 -0.31
N LEU A 91 0.98 5.14 -0.87
CA LEU A 91 2.43 4.89 -0.99
C LEU A 91 3.03 4.59 0.39
N ALA A 92 2.67 5.35 1.42
CA ALA A 92 3.12 5.08 2.79
C ALA A 92 2.53 3.80 3.39
N VAL A 93 1.27 3.46 3.09
CA VAL A 93 0.68 2.17 3.47
C VAL A 93 1.52 1.02 2.90
N GLY A 94 1.89 1.14 1.62
CA GLY A 94 2.81 0.22 0.94
C GLY A 94 4.12 0.07 1.69
N VAL A 95 4.82 1.19 1.93
CA VAL A 95 6.13 1.20 2.62
C VAL A 95 6.03 0.56 4.00
N LEU A 96 5.05 0.96 4.81
CA LEU A 96 4.92 0.48 6.18
C LEU A 96 4.57 -1.01 6.23
N SER A 97 3.83 -1.51 5.25
CA SER A 97 3.53 -2.94 5.15
C SER A 97 4.83 -3.74 5.13
N THR A 98 5.84 -3.35 4.36
CA THR A 98 7.09 -4.11 4.16
C THR A 98 8.22 -3.65 5.07
N ALA A 99 8.60 -2.38 5.03
CA ALA A 99 9.71 -1.85 5.83
C ALA A 99 9.43 -1.87 7.35
N GLY A 100 8.16 -1.82 7.75
CA GLY A 100 7.75 -1.87 9.15
C GLY A 100 8.14 -3.18 9.83
N GLU A 101 8.09 -4.30 9.10
CA GLU A 101 8.48 -5.60 9.65
C GLU A 101 9.96 -5.68 10.00
N TRP A 102 10.81 -5.11 9.14
CA TRP A 102 12.24 -5.03 9.36
C TRP A 102 12.57 -4.08 10.50
N THR A 103 11.91 -2.93 10.55
CA THR A 103 12.06 -1.93 11.61
C THR A 103 11.72 -2.51 12.98
N HIS A 104 10.68 -3.35 13.07
CA HIS A 104 10.24 -3.99 14.31
C HIS A 104 10.78 -5.43 14.50
N ARG A 105 11.70 -5.89 13.65
CA ARG A 105 12.27 -7.26 13.65
C ARG A 105 11.26 -8.41 13.60
N THR A 106 10.01 -8.14 13.22
CA THR A 106 8.96 -9.18 13.08
C THR A 106 9.11 -10.02 11.80
N VAL A 107 10.05 -9.64 10.93
CA VAL A 107 10.38 -10.41 9.72
C VAL A 107 11.00 -11.78 10.07
N GLN A 108 11.76 -11.87 11.16
CA GLN A 108 12.43 -13.10 11.61
C GLN A 108 11.40 -14.18 11.96
N THR A 109 10.41 -13.83 12.80
CA THR A 109 9.35 -14.76 13.21
C THR A 109 8.50 -15.22 12.02
N THR A 110 8.27 -14.33 11.05
CA THR A 110 7.52 -14.66 9.82
C THR A 110 8.25 -15.71 8.99
N PHE A 111 9.55 -15.55 8.75
CA PHE A 111 10.33 -16.49 7.93
C PHE A 111 10.68 -17.80 8.65
N LEU A 112 10.68 -17.82 9.99
CA LEU A 112 10.75 -19.07 10.75
C LEU A 112 9.48 -19.92 10.60
N VAL A 113 8.31 -19.28 10.48
CA VAL A 113 7.02 -19.97 10.34
C VAL A 113 6.68 -20.28 8.88
N VAL A 114 7.08 -19.42 7.94
CA VAL A 114 6.83 -19.58 6.49
C VAL A 114 8.15 -19.47 5.71
N PRO A 115 8.84 -20.59 5.42
CA PRO A 115 10.16 -20.56 4.78
C PRO A 115 10.14 -20.12 3.30
N GLN A 116 8.96 -20.00 2.67
CA GLN A 116 8.80 -19.62 1.26
C GLN A 116 8.68 -18.10 1.08
N ARG A 117 9.81 -17.38 1.19
CA ARG A 117 9.89 -15.91 1.17
C ARG A 117 9.18 -15.25 -0.02
N GLY A 118 9.27 -15.85 -1.21
CA GLY A 118 8.62 -15.34 -2.42
C GLY A 118 7.09 -15.37 -2.38
N ARG A 119 6.49 -16.39 -1.76
CA ARG A 119 5.02 -16.50 -1.64
C ARG A 119 4.45 -15.41 -0.73
N VAL A 120 5.16 -15.12 0.36
CA VAL A 120 4.76 -14.05 1.31
C VAL A 120 4.86 -12.69 0.62
N LEU A 121 5.96 -12.41 -0.09
CA LEU A 121 6.14 -11.14 -0.79
C LEU A 121 5.06 -10.92 -1.87
N ALA A 122 4.71 -11.96 -2.63
CA ALA A 122 3.64 -11.88 -3.62
C ALA A 122 2.27 -11.65 -2.97
N ALA A 123 1.93 -12.40 -1.91
CA ALA A 123 0.67 -12.21 -1.18
C ALA A 123 0.56 -10.79 -0.61
N LYS A 124 1.69 -10.22 -0.17
CA LYS A 124 1.77 -8.87 0.36
C LYS A 124 1.57 -7.81 -0.70
N ALA A 125 2.23 -7.95 -1.86
CA ALA A 125 2.02 -7.07 -3.00
C ALA A 125 0.54 -7.06 -3.43
N VAL A 126 -0.10 -8.23 -3.50
CA VAL A 126 -1.54 -8.34 -3.80
C VAL A 126 -2.40 -7.70 -2.69
N ALA A 127 -2.08 -7.95 -1.42
CA ALA A 127 -2.81 -7.38 -0.30
C ALA A 127 -2.79 -5.85 -0.30
N VAL A 128 -1.63 -5.23 -0.51
CA VAL A 128 -1.53 -3.76 -0.56
C VAL A 128 -2.11 -3.19 -1.84
N ALA A 129 -2.05 -3.91 -2.97
CA ALA A 129 -2.72 -3.49 -4.21
C ALA A 129 -4.24 -3.42 -4.02
N LEU A 130 -4.83 -4.46 -3.41
CA LEU A 130 -6.26 -4.50 -3.11
C LEU A 130 -6.64 -3.42 -2.09
N LEU A 131 -5.86 -3.27 -1.02
CA LEU A 131 -6.12 -2.26 0.00
C LEU A 131 -6.03 -0.85 -0.60
N GLY A 132 -5.01 -0.59 -1.44
CA GLY A 132 -4.83 0.66 -2.15
C GLY A 132 -5.99 0.97 -3.11
N ALA A 133 -6.40 -0.01 -3.93
CA ALA A 133 -7.54 0.14 -4.83
C ALA A 133 -8.83 0.48 -4.08
N VAL A 134 -9.14 -0.26 -3.00
CA VAL A 134 -10.36 -0.06 -2.22
C VAL A 134 -10.37 1.30 -1.53
N LEU A 135 -9.28 1.69 -0.86
CA LEU A 135 -9.20 2.98 -0.17
C LEU A 135 -9.23 4.15 -1.15
N ALA A 136 -8.59 4.02 -2.31
CA ALA A 136 -8.68 5.02 -3.38
C ALA A 136 -10.10 5.12 -3.95
N ALA A 137 -10.79 4.00 -4.15
CA ALA A 137 -12.18 3.99 -4.59
C ALA A 137 -13.08 4.71 -3.59
N VAL A 138 -12.91 4.44 -2.29
CA VAL A 138 -13.66 5.12 -1.22
C VAL A 138 -13.40 6.62 -1.23
N ALA A 139 -12.13 7.03 -1.26
CA ALA A 139 -11.76 8.44 -1.24
C ALA A 139 -12.28 9.21 -2.46
N ALA A 140 -12.12 8.62 -3.66
CA ALA A 140 -12.53 9.24 -4.90
C ALA A 140 -14.07 9.30 -5.03
N SER A 141 -14.78 8.26 -4.59
CA SER A 141 -16.25 8.25 -4.54
C SER A 141 -16.79 9.24 -3.50
N ALA A 142 -16.15 9.34 -2.33
CA ALA A 142 -16.51 10.35 -1.34
C ALA A 142 -16.26 11.77 -1.86
N THR A 143 -15.17 11.97 -2.61
CA THR A 143 -14.86 13.26 -3.26
C THR A 143 -15.93 13.63 -4.27
N ALA A 144 -16.34 12.68 -5.13
CA ALA A 144 -17.47 12.86 -6.04
C ALA A 144 -18.77 13.18 -5.29
N GLY A 145 -19.05 12.49 -4.18
CA GLY A 145 -20.21 12.75 -3.34
C GLY A 145 -20.22 14.15 -2.72
N VAL A 146 -19.06 14.66 -2.29
CA VAL A 146 -18.91 16.04 -1.81
C VAL A 146 -19.20 17.03 -2.94
N LEU A 147 -18.63 16.82 -4.13
CA LEU A 147 -18.86 17.70 -5.29
C LEU A 147 -20.34 17.71 -5.71
N ALA A 148 -21.05 16.58 -5.60
CA ALA A 148 -22.45 16.48 -5.98
C ALA A 148 -23.41 17.32 -5.14
N VAL A 149 -23.00 17.72 -3.92
CA VAL A 149 -23.81 18.54 -3.01
C VAL A 149 -23.19 19.90 -2.73
N ALA A 150 -22.00 20.17 -3.29
CA ALA A 150 -21.28 21.40 -3.10
C ALA A 150 -21.93 22.55 -3.88
N PRO A 151 -21.95 23.78 -3.34
CA PRO A 151 -22.51 24.96 -4.02
C PRO A 151 -21.53 25.54 -5.05
N VAL A 152 -21.06 24.71 -5.99
CA VAL A 152 -19.96 25.02 -6.93
C VAL A 152 -20.44 25.21 -8.39
N GLY A 153 -21.72 25.49 -8.57
CA GLY A 153 -22.36 25.67 -9.88
C GLY A 153 -22.72 24.34 -10.58
N ASP A 154 -23.06 24.44 -11.85
CA ASP A 154 -23.43 23.29 -12.69
C ASP A 154 -22.20 22.51 -13.13
N LEU A 155 -21.94 21.39 -12.44
CA LEU A 155 -20.82 20.49 -12.73
C LEU A 155 -21.09 19.59 -13.93
N SER A 156 -20.18 19.58 -14.91
CA SER A 156 -20.08 18.44 -15.83
C SER A 156 -19.53 17.20 -15.10
N TRP A 157 -20.22 16.09 -15.29
CA TRP A 157 -19.80 14.75 -14.82
C TRP A 157 -19.08 13.94 -15.90
N ASP A 158 -18.82 14.55 -17.05
CA ASP A 158 -18.06 13.93 -18.13
C ASP A 158 -16.63 13.63 -17.65
N GLY A 159 -16.13 12.44 -18.00
CA GLY A 159 -14.81 11.99 -17.59
C GLY A 159 -14.70 11.50 -16.13
N VAL A 160 -15.74 11.64 -15.30
CA VAL A 160 -15.71 11.16 -13.90
C VAL A 160 -15.45 9.66 -13.78
N PRO A 161 -16.09 8.77 -14.58
CA PRO A 161 -15.78 7.33 -14.52
C PRO A 161 -14.31 7.03 -14.83
N GLN A 162 -13.71 7.78 -15.77
CA GLN A 162 -12.29 7.66 -16.08
C GLN A 162 -11.42 8.13 -14.92
N ALA A 163 -11.69 9.32 -14.37
CA ALA A 163 -10.95 9.84 -13.22
C ALA A 163 -11.01 8.88 -12.03
N LEU A 164 -12.19 8.35 -11.70
CA LEU A 164 -12.37 7.33 -10.66
C LEU A 164 -11.55 6.08 -10.95
N GLY A 165 -11.66 5.52 -12.16
CA GLY A 165 -10.91 4.32 -12.55
C GLY A 165 -9.40 4.50 -12.47
N VAL A 166 -8.90 5.66 -12.90
CA VAL A 166 -7.47 6.01 -12.83
C VAL A 166 -7.01 6.17 -11.39
N VAL A 167 -7.76 6.86 -10.53
CA VAL A 167 -7.39 7.03 -9.12
C VAL A 167 -7.37 5.67 -8.39
N VAL A 168 -8.30 4.77 -8.70
CA VAL A 168 -8.30 3.40 -8.16
C VAL A 168 -7.08 2.61 -8.61
N ALA A 169 -6.78 2.63 -9.91
CA ALA A 169 -5.60 1.95 -10.46
C ALA A 169 -4.30 2.53 -9.88
N ALA A 170 -4.21 3.86 -9.76
CA ALA A 170 -3.09 4.57 -9.16
C ALA A 170 -2.94 4.23 -7.67
N GLY A 171 -4.04 4.10 -6.93
CA GLY A 171 -4.02 3.69 -5.52
C GLY A 171 -3.40 2.31 -5.33
N ALA A 172 -3.76 1.35 -6.20
CA ALA A 172 -3.10 0.04 -6.22
C ALA A 172 -1.62 0.16 -6.59
N ALA A 173 -1.30 0.89 -7.66
CA ALA A 173 0.07 1.05 -8.16
C ALA A 173 1.00 1.69 -7.12
N PHE A 174 0.61 2.82 -6.51
CA PHE A 174 1.41 3.51 -5.50
C PHE A 174 1.56 2.68 -4.23
N ALA A 175 0.53 1.96 -3.77
CA ALA A 175 0.66 1.04 -2.65
C ALA A 175 1.68 -0.08 -2.94
N VAL A 176 1.69 -0.61 -4.17
CA VAL A 176 2.66 -1.62 -4.60
C VAL A 176 4.08 -1.05 -4.73
N ILE A 177 4.21 0.17 -5.28
CA ILE A 177 5.49 0.89 -5.38
C ILE A 177 6.09 1.06 -3.99
N GLY A 178 5.28 1.55 -3.05
CA GLY A 178 5.67 1.72 -1.66
C GLY A 178 6.12 0.40 -1.04
N ALA A 179 5.37 -0.68 -1.26
CA ALA A 179 5.73 -1.99 -0.73
C ALA A 179 7.05 -2.53 -1.31
N GLY A 180 7.26 -2.41 -2.63
CA GLY A 180 8.49 -2.82 -3.29
C GLY A 180 9.72 -2.07 -2.77
N VAL A 181 9.64 -0.74 -2.71
CA VAL A 181 10.72 0.10 -2.17
C VAL A 181 10.93 -0.16 -0.69
N GLY A 182 9.86 -0.28 0.10
CA GLY A 182 9.95 -0.60 1.52
C GLY A 182 10.64 -1.94 1.79
N ALA A 183 10.39 -2.96 0.94
CA ALA A 183 11.07 -4.24 1.01
C ALA A 183 12.56 -4.12 0.62
N ALA A 184 12.87 -3.31 -0.39
CA ALA A 184 14.25 -3.09 -0.83
C ALA A 184 15.07 -2.35 0.22
N VAL A 185 14.51 -1.30 0.84
CA VAL A 185 15.21 -0.44 1.79
C VAL A 185 15.25 -1.07 3.19
N ALA A 186 14.17 -1.74 3.61
CA ALA A 186 14.01 -2.38 4.92
C ALA A 186 14.15 -1.42 6.12
N ASN A 187 13.88 -0.13 5.91
CA ASN A 187 13.86 0.92 6.93
C ASN A 187 12.74 1.91 6.58
N SER A 188 11.72 2.01 7.43
CA SER A 188 10.50 2.77 7.10
C SER A 188 10.77 4.27 6.93
N PRO A 189 11.47 4.97 7.84
CA PRO A 189 11.85 6.36 7.63
C PRO A 189 12.63 6.59 6.33
N ALA A 190 13.67 5.81 6.06
CA ALA A 190 14.49 5.99 4.86
C ALA A 190 13.69 5.77 3.57
N ALA A 191 12.83 4.74 3.54
CA ALA A 191 11.99 4.44 2.38
C ALA A 191 10.94 5.55 2.12
N LEU A 192 10.27 6.02 3.18
CA LEU A 192 9.30 7.13 3.07
C LEU A 192 9.97 8.41 2.61
N THR A 193 11.06 8.81 3.27
CA THR A 193 11.81 10.02 2.91
C THR A 193 12.31 9.95 1.48
N GLY A 194 12.92 8.83 1.07
CA GLY A 194 13.42 8.66 -0.29
C GLY A 194 12.32 8.76 -1.36
N LEU A 195 11.19 8.07 -1.15
CA LEU A 195 10.06 8.12 -2.08
C LEU A 195 9.44 9.52 -2.17
N TYR A 196 9.19 10.17 -1.03
CA TYR A 196 8.59 11.50 -1.03
C TYR A 196 9.53 12.56 -1.59
N LEU A 197 10.83 12.53 -1.26
CA LEU A 197 11.81 13.42 -1.89
C LEU A 197 11.87 13.20 -3.39
N THR A 198 11.73 11.95 -3.86
CA THR A 198 11.72 11.67 -5.30
C THR A 198 10.46 12.24 -5.96
N VAL A 199 9.27 11.89 -5.47
CA VAL A 199 8.00 12.25 -6.12
C VAL A 199 7.64 13.73 -5.93
N LEU A 200 7.90 14.30 -4.75
CA LEU A 200 7.51 15.68 -4.41
C LEU A 200 8.65 16.70 -4.53
N GLY A 201 9.90 16.25 -4.64
CA GLY A 201 11.07 17.12 -4.77
C GLY A 201 11.73 16.99 -6.14
N VAL A 202 12.29 15.82 -6.43
CA VAL A 202 13.08 15.56 -7.63
C VAL A 202 12.22 15.68 -8.89
N MET A 203 11.04 15.07 -8.93
CA MET A 203 10.18 15.08 -10.13
C MET A 203 9.70 16.50 -10.51
N PRO A 204 9.21 17.35 -9.59
CA PRO A 204 8.88 18.74 -9.92
C PRO A 204 10.08 19.55 -10.43
N VAL A 205 11.25 19.41 -9.80
CA VAL A 205 12.47 20.09 -10.26
C VAL A 205 12.87 19.60 -11.65
N LEU A 206 12.80 18.28 -11.89
CA LEU A 206 13.09 17.69 -13.19
C LEU A 206 12.09 18.17 -14.26
N ARG A 207 10.82 18.35 -13.89
CA ARG A 207 9.79 18.89 -14.79
C ARG A 207 10.09 20.32 -15.22
N LEU A 208 10.55 21.16 -14.29
CA LEU A 208 10.97 22.53 -14.59
C LEU A 208 12.23 22.57 -15.45
N ALA A 209 13.22 21.72 -15.15
CA ALA A 209 14.51 21.75 -15.82
C ALA A 209 14.51 21.03 -17.18
N GLN A 210 13.84 19.88 -17.28
CA GLN A 210 13.87 18.92 -18.40
C GLN A 210 12.49 18.24 -18.59
N PRO A 211 11.47 18.97 -19.09
CA PRO A 211 10.08 18.51 -19.13
C PRO A 211 9.91 17.21 -19.93
N GLY A 212 10.60 17.04 -21.06
CA GLY A 212 10.50 15.83 -21.89
C GLY A 212 11.09 14.57 -21.24
N ILE A 213 11.95 14.71 -20.22
CA ILE A 213 12.42 13.58 -19.40
C ILE A 213 11.41 13.32 -18.27
N ALA A 214 10.92 14.37 -17.62
CA ALA A 214 9.94 14.25 -16.53
C ALA A 214 8.66 13.54 -16.99
N GLU A 215 8.13 13.87 -18.17
CA GLU A 215 6.96 13.20 -18.75
C GLU A 215 7.11 11.67 -18.84
N LYS A 216 8.34 11.19 -19.03
CA LYS A 216 8.66 9.76 -19.18
C LYS A 216 8.99 9.07 -17.87
N LEU A 217 9.02 9.78 -16.74
CA LEU A 217 9.46 9.24 -15.46
C LEU A 217 8.53 9.57 -14.29
N ASP A 218 7.77 10.67 -14.35
CA ASP A 218 7.00 11.18 -13.24
C ASP A 218 5.68 10.40 -13.07
N PRO A 219 5.54 9.57 -12.01
CA PRO A 219 4.35 8.78 -11.81
C PRO A 219 3.16 9.63 -11.36
N ALA A 220 3.38 10.80 -10.74
CA ALA A 220 2.29 11.70 -10.36
C ALA A 220 1.71 12.40 -11.60
N ASP A 221 2.58 12.82 -12.51
CA ASP A 221 2.16 13.36 -13.81
C ASP A 221 1.36 12.33 -14.61
N ALA A 222 1.82 11.08 -14.63
CA ALA A 222 1.14 10.01 -15.32
C ALA A 222 -0.30 9.81 -14.83
N VAL A 223 -0.52 9.88 -13.50
CA VAL A 223 -1.86 9.78 -12.90
C VAL A 223 -2.74 10.97 -13.30
N LEU A 224 -2.22 12.20 -13.17
CA LEU A 224 -2.98 13.40 -13.56
C LEU A 224 -3.35 13.37 -15.04
N GLY A 225 -2.38 13.01 -15.88
CA GLY A 225 -2.53 12.81 -17.31
C GLY A 225 -3.71 11.92 -17.66
N LEU A 226 -3.68 10.71 -17.10
CA LEU A 226 -4.71 9.70 -17.33
C LEU A 226 -6.06 10.12 -16.75
N ALA A 227 -6.09 10.74 -15.57
CA ALA A 227 -7.34 11.10 -14.88
C ALA A 227 -8.10 12.21 -15.61
N ALA A 228 -7.37 13.16 -16.21
CA ALA A 228 -7.96 14.29 -16.93
C ALA A 228 -8.18 14.03 -18.44
N GLY A 229 -8.07 12.78 -18.90
CA GLY A 229 -8.46 12.41 -20.26
C GLY A 229 -7.37 12.55 -21.32
N HIS A 230 -6.20 13.11 -20.99
CA HIS A 230 -5.12 13.38 -21.93
C HIS A 230 -3.94 12.39 -21.82
N GLY A 231 -4.07 11.35 -20.99
CA GLY A 231 -3.10 10.29 -20.86
C GLY A 231 -3.23 9.23 -21.96
N GLY A 232 -2.13 8.52 -22.21
CA GLY A 232 -2.04 7.45 -23.19
C GLY A 232 -1.01 6.40 -22.77
N THR A 233 -0.39 5.76 -23.75
CA THR A 233 0.52 4.62 -23.53
C THR A 233 1.72 4.99 -22.67
N THR A 234 2.28 6.18 -22.82
CA THR A 234 3.45 6.64 -22.04
C THR A 234 3.16 6.61 -20.54
N GLN A 235 2.04 7.19 -20.10
CA GLN A 235 1.66 7.28 -18.69
C GLN A 235 1.41 5.89 -18.08
N VAL A 236 0.78 5.00 -18.84
CA VAL A 236 0.60 3.59 -18.43
C VAL A 236 1.95 2.88 -18.27
N LEU A 237 2.88 3.09 -19.21
CA LEU A 237 4.23 2.54 -19.13
C LEU A 237 5.02 3.11 -17.96
N VAL A 238 4.88 4.40 -17.64
CA VAL A 238 5.52 5.02 -16.46
C VAL A 238 5.05 4.33 -15.19
N LEU A 239 3.74 4.23 -14.97
CA LEU A 239 3.18 3.60 -13.75
C LEU A 239 3.56 2.12 -13.66
N THR A 240 3.45 1.40 -14.76
CA THR A 240 3.82 -0.03 -14.82
C THR A 240 5.32 -0.21 -14.57
N GLY A 241 6.14 0.65 -15.14
CA GLY A 241 7.60 0.66 -14.96
C GLY A 241 7.99 0.84 -13.50
N TRP A 242 7.40 1.83 -12.82
CA TRP A 242 7.61 2.03 -11.39
C TRP A 242 7.22 0.81 -10.56
N VAL A 243 6.04 0.23 -10.80
CA VAL A 243 5.56 -0.97 -10.11
C VAL A 243 6.52 -2.15 -10.30
N VAL A 244 6.92 -2.42 -11.54
CA VAL A 244 7.82 -3.54 -11.87
C VAL A 244 9.19 -3.33 -11.24
N VAL A 245 9.79 -2.15 -11.41
CA VAL A 245 11.13 -1.84 -10.88
C VAL A 245 11.14 -1.95 -9.35
N SER A 246 10.14 -1.39 -8.66
CA SER A 246 10.08 -1.47 -7.20
C SER A 246 9.89 -2.90 -6.70
N LEU A 247 9.04 -3.70 -7.35
CA LEU A 247 8.80 -5.09 -6.97
C LEU A 247 10.04 -5.95 -7.18
N VAL A 248 10.69 -5.81 -8.34
CA VAL A 248 11.93 -6.55 -8.65
C VAL A 248 13.04 -6.16 -7.68
N ALA A 249 13.24 -4.86 -7.43
CA ALA A 249 14.24 -4.40 -6.45
C ALA A 249 13.95 -4.97 -5.05
N GLY A 250 12.69 -4.89 -4.60
CA GLY A 250 12.25 -5.44 -3.31
C GLY A 250 12.49 -6.94 -3.21
N ALA A 251 12.12 -7.72 -4.24
CA ALA A 251 12.28 -9.16 -4.27
C ALA A 251 13.76 -9.59 -4.28
N VAL A 252 14.57 -8.98 -5.15
CA VAL A 252 16.00 -9.30 -5.27
C VAL A 252 16.73 -8.98 -3.98
N VAL A 253 16.53 -7.77 -3.43
CA VAL A 253 17.21 -7.38 -2.18
C VAL A 253 16.76 -8.23 -1.00
N THR A 254 15.47 -8.51 -0.86
CA THR A 254 14.94 -9.36 0.22
C THR A 254 15.48 -10.79 0.15
N SER A 255 15.63 -11.34 -1.06
CA SER A 255 16.18 -12.70 -1.26
C SER A 255 17.64 -12.82 -0.82
N ARG A 256 18.41 -11.74 -0.92
CA ARG A 256 19.85 -11.69 -0.59
C ARG A 256 20.12 -11.32 0.87
N ARG A 257 19.14 -10.75 1.59
CA ARG A 257 19.30 -10.38 3.01
C ARG A 257 19.30 -11.62 3.91
N ALA A 258 20.37 -11.78 4.67
CA ALA A 258 20.41 -12.72 5.77
C ALA A 258 19.40 -12.28 6.85
N VAL A 259 18.62 -13.24 7.34
CA VAL A 259 17.67 -13.01 8.43
C VAL A 259 18.32 -13.67 9.64
N ALA A 260 19.15 -12.90 10.34
CA ALA A 260 19.77 -13.27 11.60
C ALA A 260 18.98 -12.63 12.74
#